data_AF-A0A517SC19-F1
#
_entry.id   AF-A0A517SC19-F1
#
_cell.length_a   1.000
_cell.length_b   1.000
_cell.length_c   1.000
_cell.angle_alpha   90.00
_cell.angle_beta   90.00
_cell.angle_gamma   90.00
#
_symmetry.space_group_name_H-M   'P 1'
#
loop_
_entity.id
_entity.type
_entity.pdbx_description
1 polymer ?
#
loop_
_entity_poly.entity_id
_entity_poly.type
_entity_poly.pdbx_seq_one_letter_code
_entity_poly.pdbx_strand_id
1 'polypeptide(L)'
;MDHHQKNPGRSGRGGATVVLLLVGLSCLFWGYQGVVRRHRHEWAAAVKSLGLTATIMPASRWTSQMYVPGPQQLLERDVVIVMVDSESQGQALLTAPSSCPNDVKIYAFDGLSTARYAQLEERFPTAVVFTRITD
;
A
#
# COMPACT_ATOMS: atom_id res chain seq x y z
N MET A 1 -44.80 -12.99 -53.57
CA MET A 1 -45.47 -13.49 -52.35
C MET A 1 -44.40 -13.65 -51.30
N ASP A 2 -44.27 -12.63 -50.47
CA ASP A 2 -43.29 -12.49 -49.40
C ASP A 2 -43.65 -13.36 -48.20
N HIS A 3 -42.68 -14.07 -47.64
CA HIS A 3 -42.70 -14.43 -46.22
C HIS A 3 -41.30 -14.35 -45.62
N HIS A 4 -40.94 -13.13 -45.22
CA HIS A 4 -40.01 -12.90 -44.12
C HIS A 4 -40.65 -13.40 -42.81
N GLN A 5 -40.09 -14.44 -42.20
CA GLN A 5 -40.35 -14.72 -40.78
C GLN A 5 -39.16 -14.24 -39.96
N LYS A 6 -39.35 -13.06 -39.39
CA LYS A 6 -38.44 -12.32 -38.53
C LYS A 6 -38.44 -12.98 -37.15
N ASN A 7 -37.34 -13.65 -36.77
CA ASN A 7 -37.09 -14.01 -35.37
C ASN A 7 -36.83 -12.72 -34.57
N PRO A 8 -37.64 -12.35 -33.56
CA PRO A 8 -37.30 -11.24 -32.70
C PRO A 8 -36.25 -11.71 -31.68
N GLY A 9 -35.09 -11.06 -31.73
CA GLY A 9 -33.94 -11.34 -30.90
C GLY A 9 -34.25 -11.29 -29.41
N ARG A 10 -33.86 -12.36 -28.71
CA ARG A 10 -33.75 -12.39 -27.25
C ARG A 10 -32.29 -12.13 -26.87
N SER A 11 -31.82 -10.92 -27.14
CA SER A 11 -30.49 -10.43 -26.76
C SER A 11 -30.67 -9.05 -26.15
N GLY A 12 -30.37 -8.88 -24.86
CA GLY A 12 -30.33 -7.54 -24.27
C GLY A 12 -30.49 -7.45 -22.75
N ARG A 13 -31.12 -8.43 -22.10
CA ARG A 13 -31.45 -8.31 -20.66
C ARG A 13 -30.30 -8.70 -19.71
N GLY A 14 -29.36 -9.53 -20.15
CA GLY A 14 -28.16 -9.87 -19.37
C GLY A 14 -27.06 -8.82 -19.42
N GLY A 15 -26.94 -8.08 -20.54
CA GLY A 15 -25.87 -7.09 -20.73
C GLY A 15 -26.01 -5.85 -19.83
N ALA A 16 -27.23 -5.32 -19.69
CA ALA A 16 -27.46 -4.12 -18.88
C ALA A 16 -27.16 -4.34 -17.39
N THR A 17 -27.54 -5.50 -16.84
CA THR A 17 -27.25 -5.86 -15.44
C THR A 17 -25.74 -6.07 -15.22
N VAL A 18 -25.04 -6.71 -16.16
CA VAL A 18 -23.59 -6.89 -16.08
C VAL A 18 -22.86 -5.55 -16.14
N VAL A 19 -23.28 -4.62 -17.00
CA VAL A 19 -22.70 -3.27 -17.06
C VAL A 19 -22.90 -2.51 -15.74
N LEU A 20 -24.09 -2.56 -15.15
CA LEU A 20 -24.36 -1.92 -13.86
C LEU A 20 -23.50 -2.51 -12.73
N LEU A 21 -23.30 -3.82 -12.70
CA LEU A 21 -22.41 -4.47 -11.74
C LEU A 21 -20.96 -4.03 -11.95
N LEU A 22 -20.47 -3.99 -13.19
CA LEU A 22 -19.11 -3.55 -13.49
C LEU A 22 -18.87 -2.09 -13.11
N VAL A 23 -19.83 -1.20 -13.37
CA VAL A 23 -19.76 0.21 -12.96
C VAL A 23 -19.74 0.32 -11.43
N GLY A 24 -20.64 -0.40 -10.74
CA GLY A 24 -20.66 -0.44 -9.28
C GLY A 24 -19.35 -0.93 -8.67
N LEU A 25 -18.80 -2.04 -9.19
CA LEU A 25 -17.51 -2.58 -8.76
C LEU A 25 -16.35 -1.61 -9.04
N SER A 26 -16.38 -0.91 -10.18
CA SER A 26 -15.37 0.08 -10.51
C SER A 26 -15.42 1.25 -9.52
N CYS A 27 -16.59 1.81 -9.24
CA CYS A 27 -16.73 2.89 -8.26
C CYS A 27 -16.25 2.48 -6.87
N LEU A 28 -16.60 1.27 -6.42
CA LEU A 28 -16.12 0.72 -5.14
C LEU A 28 -14.59 0.56 -5.12
N PHE A 29 -14.01 0.06 -6.22
CA PHE A 29 -12.56 -0.10 -6.33
C PHE A 29 -11.82 1.23 -6.26
N TRP A 30 -12.22 2.22 -7.08
CA TRP A 30 -11.58 3.55 -7.07
C TRP A 30 -11.79 4.28 -5.74
N GLY A 31 -12.98 4.17 -5.14
CA GLY A 31 -13.25 4.69 -3.79
C GLY A 31 -12.32 4.08 -2.75
N TYR A 32 -12.14 2.75 -2.78
CA TYR A 32 -11.23 2.04 -1.90
C TYR A 32 -9.77 2.48 -2.10
N GLN A 33 -9.29 2.59 -3.34
CA GLN A 33 -7.94 3.09 -3.63
C GLN A 33 -7.71 4.51 -3.08
N GLY A 34 -8.72 5.38 -3.19
CA GLY A 34 -8.67 6.74 -2.62
C GLY A 34 -8.54 6.73 -1.10
N VAL A 35 -9.31 5.89 -0.40
CA VAL A 35 -9.23 5.73 1.06
C VAL A 35 -7.85 5.20 1.48
N VAL A 36 -7.34 4.18 0.80
CA VAL A 36 -6.00 3.62 1.09
C VAL A 36 -4.91 4.67 0.91
N ARG A 37 -4.97 5.46 -0.17
CA ARG A 37 -4.01 6.53 -0.41
C ARG A 37 -4.07 7.60 0.67
N ARG A 38 -5.27 8.03 1.06
CA ARG A 38 -5.46 8.99 2.15
C ARG A 38 -4.89 8.46 3.46
N HIS A 39 -5.18 7.21 3.80
CA HIS A 39 -4.66 6.56 5.00
C HIS A 39 -3.13 6.54 5.04
N ARG A 40 -2.45 6.27 3.91
CA ARG A 40 -0.99 6.36 3.80
C ARG A 40 -0.45 7.76 4.11
N HIS A 41 -1.09 8.80 3.56
CA HIS A 41 -0.68 10.17 3.81
C HIS A 41 -0.88 10.59 5.27
N GLU A 42 -2.02 10.23 5.87
CA GLU A 42 -2.33 10.52 7.27
C GLU A 42 -1.35 9.80 8.21
N TRP A 43 -1.08 8.50 7.96
CA TRP A 43 -0.12 7.74 8.76
C TRP A 43 1.30 8.28 8.62
N ALA A 44 1.76 8.57 7.40
CA ALA A 44 3.08 9.16 7.17
C ALA A 44 3.22 10.55 7.82
N ALA A 45 2.16 11.35 7.82
CA ALA A 45 2.14 12.64 8.52
C ALA A 45 2.23 12.45 10.05
N ALA A 46 1.53 11.45 10.61
CA ALA A 46 1.65 11.10 12.02
C ALA A 46 3.08 10.68 12.37
N VAL A 47 3.72 9.83 11.56
CA VAL A 47 5.13 9.45 11.74
C VAL A 47 6.06 10.68 11.67
N LYS A 48 5.85 11.59 10.73
CA LYS A 48 6.61 12.85 10.66
C LYS A 48 6.43 13.73 11.90
N SER A 49 5.22 13.77 12.46
CA SER A 49 4.94 14.56 13.66
C SER A 49 5.69 14.06 14.90
N LEU A 50 6.14 12.80 14.88
CA LEU A 50 6.99 12.20 15.90
C LEU A 50 8.48 12.53 15.69
N GLY A 51 8.82 13.34 14.69
CA GLY A 51 10.21 13.72 14.36
C GLY A 51 10.96 12.70 13.51
N LEU A 52 10.25 11.72 12.92
CA LEU A 52 10.86 10.73 12.02
C LEU A 52 10.80 11.18 10.56
N THR A 53 11.76 10.68 9.78
CA THR A 53 11.74 10.86 8.32
C THR A 53 10.81 9.82 7.71
N ALA A 54 9.71 10.28 7.10
CA ALA A 54 8.82 9.43 6.30
C ALA A 54 8.64 10.00 4.89
N THR A 55 8.72 9.17 3.87
CA THR A 55 8.52 9.57 2.47
C THR A 55 7.56 8.63 1.76
N ILE A 56 6.71 9.19 0.90
CA ILE A 56 5.81 8.41 0.06
C ILE A 56 6.34 8.50 -1.36
N MET A 57 6.53 7.36 -2.01
CA MET A 57 6.99 7.32 -3.40
C MET A 57 6.34 6.17 -4.17
N PRO A 58 6.23 6.26 -5.50
CA PRO A 58 5.79 5.13 -6.32
C PRO A 58 6.73 3.94 -6.13
N ALA A 59 6.16 2.74 -5.95
CA ALA A 59 6.91 1.50 -5.83
C ALA A 59 7.89 1.30 -6.98
N SER A 60 7.51 1.72 -8.20
CA SER A 60 8.38 1.67 -9.39
C SER A 60 9.68 2.45 -9.24
N ARG A 61 9.65 3.60 -8.55
CA ARG A 61 10.88 4.35 -8.25
C ARG A 61 11.68 3.67 -7.16
N TRP A 62 11.01 3.16 -6.12
CA TRP A 62 11.68 2.47 -5.02
C TRP A 62 12.41 1.19 -5.46
N THR A 63 11.76 0.33 -6.26
CA THR A 63 12.37 -0.90 -6.79
C THR A 63 13.52 -0.61 -7.77
N SER A 64 13.50 0.52 -8.46
CA SER A 64 14.63 0.93 -9.31
C SER A 64 15.86 1.38 -8.52
N GLN A 65 15.66 1.77 -7.25
CA GLN A 65 16.72 2.25 -6.36
C GLN A 65 17.23 1.17 -5.39
N MET A 66 16.44 0.13 -5.14
CA MET A 66 16.84 -0.99 -4.28
C MET A 66 16.80 -2.30 -5.07
N TYR A 67 17.92 -3.03 -5.08
CA TYR A 67 18.03 -4.35 -5.70
C TYR A 67 17.25 -5.40 -4.88
N VAL A 68 15.92 -5.31 -4.89
CA VAL A 68 15.03 -6.25 -4.20
C VAL A 68 14.55 -7.29 -5.22
N PRO A 69 15.01 -8.55 -5.14
CA PRO A 69 14.51 -9.60 -6.02
C PRO A 69 13.05 -9.91 -5.67
N GLY A 70 12.12 -9.53 -6.55
CA GLY A 70 10.69 -9.79 -6.37
C GLY A 70 9.86 -9.47 -7.62
N PRO A 71 8.67 -10.06 -7.76
CA PRO A 71 7.83 -9.87 -8.94
C PRO A 71 7.43 -8.40 -9.11
N GLN A 72 7.65 -7.85 -10.31
CA GLN A 72 7.35 -6.48 -10.73
C GLN A 72 5.87 -6.06 -10.64
N GLN A 73 4.97 -6.88 -10.09
CA GLN A 73 3.54 -6.57 -9.98
C GLN A 73 3.20 -5.46 -8.95
N LEU A 74 4.21 -4.91 -8.24
CA LEU A 74 4.03 -3.79 -7.30
C LEU A 74 4.04 -2.40 -7.95
N LEU A 75 4.29 -2.29 -9.27
CA LEU A 75 4.71 -1.05 -9.96
C LEU A 75 3.74 0.15 -9.92
N GLU A 76 2.47 -0.02 -9.54
CA GLU A 76 1.47 1.07 -9.54
C GLU A 76 1.03 1.54 -8.14
N ARG A 77 1.66 1.08 -7.06
CA ARG A 77 1.29 1.47 -5.69
C ARG A 77 2.32 2.40 -5.07
N ASP A 78 1.85 3.38 -4.30
CA ASP A 78 2.72 4.21 -3.47
C ASP A 78 3.24 3.40 -2.26
N VAL A 79 4.53 3.39 -2.00
CA VAL A 79 5.12 2.83 -0.78
C VAL A 79 5.40 3.94 0.23
N VAL A 80 5.28 3.63 1.52
CA VAL A 80 5.70 4.53 2.59
C VAL A 80 7.04 4.05 3.11
N ILE A 81 8.03 4.92 3.12
CA ILE A 81 9.38 4.62 3.63
C ILE A 81 9.59 5.43 4.89
N VAL A 82 9.97 4.77 5.97
CA VAL A 82 10.31 5.38 7.26
C VAL A 82 11.77 5.09 7.56
N MET A 83 12.54 6.12 7.90
CA MET A 83 13.94 5.98 8.31
C MET A 83 14.01 6.11 9.82
N VAL A 84 14.74 5.18 10.45
CA VAL A 84 14.97 5.10 11.88
C VAL A 84 16.47 5.00 12.14
N ASP A 85 17.06 6.12 12.53
CA ASP A 85 18.51 6.29 12.67
C ASP A 85 19.00 6.09 14.11
N SER A 86 18.09 5.99 15.08
CA SER A 86 18.43 5.82 16.50
C SER A 86 17.37 5.05 17.28
N GLU A 87 17.76 4.51 18.44
CA GLU A 87 16.84 3.85 19.36
C GLU A 87 15.70 4.78 19.82
N SER A 88 15.98 6.07 20.00
CA SER A 88 14.98 7.07 20.36
C SER A 88 13.89 7.22 19.28
N GLN A 89 14.28 7.20 18.00
CA GLN A 89 13.32 7.23 16.89
C GLN A 89 12.54 5.92 16.79
N GLY A 90 13.18 4.77 17.06
CA GLY A 90 12.47 3.48 17.15
C GLY A 90 11.41 3.48 18.24
N GLN A 91 11.75 4.03 19.41
CA GLN A 91 10.80 4.19 20.52
C GLN A 91 9.68 5.17 20.18
N ALA A 92 9.98 6.28 19.51
CA ALA A 92 8.98 7.22 19.04
C ALA A 92 8.05 6.57 18.01
N LEU A 93 8.58 5.79 17.06
CA LEU A 93 7.78 5.11 16.05
C LEU A 93 6.78 4.13 16.65
N LEU A 94 7.09 3.48 17.78
CA LEU A 94 6.13 2.60 18.49
C LEU A 94 4.90 3.35 19.02
N THR A 95 4.98 4.67 19.19
CA THR A 95 3.84 5.52 19.58
C THR A 95 2.97 5.93 18.38
N ALA A 96 3.40 5.65 17.15
CA ALA A 96 2.61 5.92 15.96
C ALA A 96 1.32 5.07 15.93
N PRO A 97 0.32 5.49 15.13
CA PRO A 97 -0.91 4.71 14.98
C PRO A 97 -0.62 3.27 14.55
N SER A 98 -1.20 2.29 15.25
CA SER A 98 -1.04 0.86 14.95
C SER A 98 -1.64 0.44 13.61
N SER A 99 -2.59 1.23 13.09
CA SER A 99 -3.15 1.06 11.75
C SER A 99 -2.09 1.44 10.71
N CYS A 100 -1.11 0.55 10.52
CA CYS A 100 -0.03 0.70 9.57
C CYS A 100 -0.54 0.35 8.18
N PRO A 101 -0.43 1.26 7.19
CA PRO A 101 -0.87 0.97 5.84
C PRO A 101 -0.04 -0.18 5.24
N ASN A 102 -0.63 -0.91 4.31
CA ASN A 102 0.11 -1.88 3.51
C ASN A 102 1.19 -1.17 2.69
N ASP A 103 2.29 -1.88 2.43
CA ASP A 103 3.44 -1.40 1.66
C ASP A 103 4.31 -0.34 2.38
N VAL A 104 4.38 -0.42 3.72
CA VAL A 104 5.31 0.36 4.55
C VAL A 104 6.65 -0.37 4.63
N LYS A 105 7.74 0.38 4.46
CA LYS A 105 9.13 -0.07 4.60
C LYS A 105 9.79 0.74 5.70
N ILE A 106 10.29 0.07 6.73
CA ILE A 106 10.98 0.72 7.85
C ILE A 106 12.46 0.36 7.74
N TYR A 107 13.32 1.35 7.57
CA TYR A 107 14.77 1.17 7.55
C TYR A 107 15.33 1.55 8.91
N ALA A 108 15.77 0.54 9.66
CA ALA A 108 16.46 0.73 10.91
C ALA A 108 17.97 0.66 10.67
N PHE A 109 18.67 1.77 10.88
CA PHE A 109 20.13 1.82 10.86
C PHE A 109 20.68 1.33 12.21
N ASP A 110 22.01 1.16 12.28
CA ASP A 110 22.81 0.49 13.35
C ASP A 110 22.59 0.99 14.81
N GLY A 111 21.62 1.86 15.04
CA GLY A 111 21.21 2.35 16.35
C GLY A 111 20.00 1.66 16.98
N LEU A 112 19.42 0.59 16.40
CA LEU A 112 18.29 -0.12 16.99
C LEU A 112 18.72 -1.42 17.71
N SER A 113 18.31 -1.57 18.97
CA SER A 113 18.49 -2.83 19.70
C SER A 113 17.61 -3.95 19.12
N THR A 114 18.05 -5.21 19.23
CA THR A 114 17.29 -6.39 18.76
C THR A 114 15.89 -6.45 19.38
N ALA A 115 15.77 -6.06 20.66
CA ALA A 115 14.48 -5.98 21.34
C ALA A 115 13.56 -4.93 20.70
N ARG A 116 14.11 -3.79 20.29
CA ARG A 116 13.34 -2.73 19.64
C ARG A 116 12.86 -3.14 18.25
N TYR A 117 13.71 -3.86 17.52
CA TYR A 117 13.39 -4.40 16.22
C TYR A 117 12.18 -5.35 16.31
N ALA A 118 12.21 -6.31 17.23
CA ALA A 118 11.11 -7.26 17.44
C ALA A 118 9.78 -6.55 17.80
N GLN A 119 9.85 -5.50 18.62
CA GLN A 119 8.66 -4.69 18.96
C GLN A 119 8.09 -3.95 17.74
N LEU A 120 8.94 -3.47 16.82
CA LEU A 120 8.46 -2.83 15.60
C LEU A 120 7.79 -3.84 14.66
N GLU A 121 8.34 -5.05 14.53
CA GLU A 121 7.72 -6.13 13.74
C GLU A 121 6.36 -6.56 14.33
N GLU A 122 6.26 -6.69 15.65
CA GLU A 122 5.00 -7.03 16.33
C GLU A 122 3.97 -5.91 16.18
N ARG A 123 4.40 -4.65 16.31
CA ARG A 123 3.51 -3.48 16.24
C ARG A 123 3.02 -3.21 14.82
N PHE A 124 3.87 -3.46 13.81
CA PHE A 124 3.63 -3.15 12.41
C PHE A 124 3.78 -4.39 11.53
N PRO A 125 2.89 -5.40 11.67
CA PRO A 125 3.05 -6.70 11.00
C PRO A 125 2.94 -6.62 9.46
N THR A 126 2.38 -5.54 8.93
CA THR A 126 2.28 -5.28 7.49
C THR A 126 3.47 -4.53 6.92
N ALA A 127 4.34 -3.99 7.79
CA ALA A 127 5.55 -3.31 7.39
C ALA A 127 6.68 -4.33 7.17
N VAL A 128 7.51 -4.07 6.17
CA VAL A 128 8.79 -4.78 6.03
C VAL A 128 9.85 -3.95 6.73
N VAL A 129 10.43 -4.50 7.78
CA VAL A 129 11.52 -3.86 8.52
C VAL A 129 12.84 -4.36 7.92
N PHE A 130 13.69 -3.43 7.49
CA PHE A 130 15.04 -3.71 7.02
C PHE A 130 16.02 -3.24 8.07
N THR A 131 16.96 -4.11 8.42
CA THR A 131 18.19 -3.71 9.09
C THR A 131 19.27 -3.49 8.05
N ARG A 132 20.18 -2.54 8.31
CA ARG A 132 21.45 -2.58 7.59
C ARG A 132 22.20 -3.82 8.11
N ILE A 133 22.44 -4.80 7.23
CA ILE A 133 23.53 -5.75 7.45
C ILE A 133 24.79 -4.96 7.15
N THR A 134 25.45 -4.44 8.18
CA THR A 134 26.86 -4.05 8.04
C THR A 134 27.67 -5.33 7.93
N ASP A 135 28.23 -5.59 6.75
CA ASP A 135 29.43 -6.44 6.62
C ASP A 135 30.62 -5.79 7.35
#